data_AF-A0A5C8SSU0-F1
#
_entry.id   AF-A0A5C8SSU0-F1
#
_cell.length_a   1.000
_cell.length_b   1.000
_cell.length_c   1.000
_cell.angle_alpha   90.00
_cell.angle_beta   90.00
_cell.angle_gamma   90.00
#
_symmetry.space_group_name_H-M   'P 1'
#
loop_
_entity.id
_entity.type
_entity.pdbx_description
1 polymer ?
#
loop_
_entity_poly.entity_id
_entity_poly.type
_entity_poly.pdbx_seq_one_letter_code
_entity_poly.pdbx_strand_id
1 'polypeptide(L)'
;MRHCLDLTNRNDLDILRAAYDSFVATQEISGLPLPKNKNIKNDQHSDQLLRFLDCAVINHLHSMIDRSCDEDSDLEPYDTVRGIFTERGELYPGSGFKQMSHTQIAVRNPRCIRGLFIPVSEPI
;
A
#
# COMPACT_ATOMS: atom_id res chain seq x y z
N MET A 1 13.60 8.12 4.85
CA MET A 1 13.31 6.87 4.10
C MET A 1 14.29 6.83 2.94
N ARG A 2 14.87 5.66 2.62
CA ARG A 2 15.85 5.54 1.52
C ARG A 2 15.09 5.43 0.20
N HIS A 3 14.59 4.24 -0.12
CA HIS A 3 13.84 3.99 -1.35
C HIS A 3 12.38 3.63 -1.01
N CYS A 4 11.45 4.54 -1.27
CA CYS A 4 10.05 4.40 -0.88
C CYS A 4 9.14 4.36 -2.11
N LEU A 5 8.23 3.38 -2.16
CA LEU A 5 7.07 3.43 -3.03
C LEU A 5 6.05 4.37 -2.38
N ASP A 6 5.98 5.62 -2.84
CA ASP A 6 5.08 6.64 -2.31
C ASP A 6 3.82 6.73 -3.17
N LEU A 7 2.69 6.21 -2.66
CA LEU A 7 1.40 6.19 -3.35
C LEU A 7 0.74 7.57 -3.49
N THR A 8 1.44 8.64 -3.08
CA THR A 8 1.08 10.03 -3.39
C THR A 8 1.89 10.61 -4.56
N ASN A 9 2.94 9.91 -4.99
CA ASN A 9 3.76 10.26 -6.14
C ASN A 9 3.17 9.69 -7.44
N ARG A 10 3.08 10.52 -8.48
CA ARG A 10 2.52 10.12 -9.77
C ARG A 10 3.29 8.99 -10.45
N ASN A 11 4.62 9.03 -10.44
CA ASN A 11 5.44 8.03 -11.11
C ASN A 11 5.27 6.66 -10.44
N ASP A 12 5.23 6.64 -9.10
CA ASP A 12 5.01 5.42 -8.33
C ASP A 12 3.61 4.83 -8.57
N LEU A 13 2.60 5.69 -8.74
CA LEU A 13 1.25 5.27 -9.13
C LEU A 13 1.21 4.67 -10.54
N ASP A 14 1.97 5.22 -11.49
CA ASP A 14 2.08 4.65 -12.84
C ASP A 14 2.76 3.27 -12.82
N ILE A 15 3.80 3.09 -12.00
CA ILE A 15 4.46 1.80 -11.78
C ILE A 15 3.48 0.80 -11.15
N LEU A 16 2.74 1.22 -10.11
CA LEU A 16 1.77 0.34 -9.43
C LEU A 16 0.63 -0.08 -10.37
N ARG A 17 0.19 0.80 -11.27
CA ARG A 17 -0.80 0.49 -12.30
C ARG A 17 -0.28 -0.56 -13.28
N ALA A 18 0.95 -0.42 -13.78
CA ALA A 18 1.56 -1.44 -14.63
C ALA A 18 1.69 -2.79 -13.91
N ALA A 19 2.01 -2.77 -12.60
CA ALA A 19 2.04 -3.97 -11.79
C ALA A 19 0.66 -4.61 -11.61
N TYR A 20 -0.41 -3.83 -11.49
CA TYR A 20 -1.78 -4.34 -11.48
C TYR A 20 -2.11 -5.06 -12.79
N ASP A 21 -1.81 -4.46 -13.93
CA ASP A 21 -2.09 -5.08 -15.25
C ASP A 21 -1.33 -6.40 -15.42
N SER A 22 -0.05 -6.43 -15.01
CA SER A 22 0.76 -7.66 -14.98
C SER A 22 0.19 -8.72 -14.01
N PHE A 23 -0.27 -8.30 -12.84
CA PHE A 23 -0.88 -9.19 -11.86
C PHE A 23 -2.19 -9.81 -12.38
N VAL A 24 -3.03 -9.02 -13.05
CA VAL A 24 -4.26 -9.51 -13.69
C VAL A 24 -3.94 -10.58 -14.72
N ALA A 25 -3.02 -10.30 -15.65
CA ALA A 25 -2.61 -11.28 -16.66
C ALA A 25 -2.06 -12.57 -16.01
N THR A 26 -1.26 -12.44 -14.95
CA THR A 26 -0.72 -13.59 -14.20
C THR A 26 -1.83 -14.45 -13.58
N GLN A 27 -2.83 -13.81 -12.97
CA GLN A 27 -3.96 -14.50 -12.34
C GLN A 27 -4.84 -15.21 -13.38
N GLU A 28 -5.10 -14.56 -14.53
CA GLU A 28 -5.86 -15.14 -15.64
C GLU A 28 -5.18 -16.38 -16.22
N ILE A 29 -3.89 -16.30 -16.51
CA ILE A 29 -3.09 -17.45 -16.99
C ILE A 29 -3.10 -18.60 -15.97
N SER A 30 -3.06 -18.26 -14.67
CA SER A 30 -3.04 -19.25 -13.59
C SER A 30 -4.43 -19.78 -13.22
N GLY A 31 -5.51 -19.26 -13.81
CA GLY A 31 -6.88 -19.60 -13.43
C GLY A 31 -7.25 -19.22 -11.99
N LEU A 32 -6.54 -18.27 -11.40
CA LEU A 32 -6.77 -17.83 -10.02
C LEU A 32 -7.68 -16.59 -9.98
N PRO A 33 -8.57 -16.47 -8.99
CA PRO A 33 -9.46 -15.32 -8.89
C PRO A 33 -8.70 -14.06 -8.47
N LEU A 34 -9.14 -12.90 -8.95
CA LEU A 34 -8.62 -11.62 -8.45
C LEU A 34 -9.13 -11.35 -7.02
N PRO A 35 -8.24 -11.02 -6.07
CA PRO A 35 -8.64 -10.50 -4.77
C PRO A 35 -9.43 -9.20 -4.95
N LYS A 36 -10.27 -8.87 -3.96
CA LYS A 36 -11.07 -7.65 -3.96
C LYS A 36 -10.90 -6.95 -2.62
N ASN A 37 -10.82 -5.61 -2.66
CA ASN A 37 -10.91 -4.83 -1.44
C ASN A 37 -12.31 -4.97 -0.84
N LYS A 38 -12.41 -5.06 0.49
CA LYS A 38 -13.65 -5.33 1.21
C LYS A 38 -13.83 -4.38 2.37
N ASN A 39 -15.08 -4.11 2.71
CA ASN A 39 -15.44 -3.42 3.94
C ASN A 39 -15.26 -4.38 5.14
N ILE A 40 -14.95 -3.83 6.31
CA ILE A 40 -15.12 -4.56 7.57
C ILE A 40 -16.60 -4.62 7.94
N LYS A 41 -16.95 -5.51 8.87
CA LYS A 41 -18.29 -5.50 9.48
C LYS A 41 -18.51 -4.14 10.15
N ASN A 42 -19.65 -3.50 9.90
CA ASN A 42 -20.06 -2.19 10.43
C ASN A 42 -19.33 -0.96 9.84
N ASP A 43 -18.69 -1.09 8.67
CA ASP A 43 -18.24 0.09 7.93
C ASP A 43 -19.44 0.84 7.36
N GLN A 44 -19.75 2.00 7.92
CA GLN A 44 -20.88 2.84 7.52
C GLN A 44 -20.63 3.59 6.21
N HIS A 45 -19.37 3.75 5.80
CA HIS A 45 -18.97 4.61 4.69
C HIS A 45 -18.43 3.83 3.50
N SER A 46 -18.31 2.50 3.62
CA SER A 46 -17.79 1.61 2.59
C SER A 46 -16.38 2.00 2.13
N ASP A 47 -15.51 2.32 3.08
CA ASP A 47 -14.13 2.78 2.87
C ASP A 47 -13.18 1.66 2.38
N GLN A 48 -13.68 0.42 2.31
CA GLN A 48 -12.95 -0.78 1.90
C GLN A 48 -11.69 -1.02 2.72
N LEU A 49 -11.80 -0.97 4.06
CA LEU A 49 -10.64 -1.05 4.96
C LEU A 49 -9.79 -2.34 4.80
N LEU A 50 -10.36 -3.43 4.26
CA LEU A 50 -9.62 -4.65 3.94
C LEU A 50 -9.07 -4.59 2.51
N ARG A 51 -7.84 -4.13 2.35
CA ARG A 51 -7.19 -3.86 1.05
C ARG A 51 -6.49 -5.07 0.42
N PHE A 52 -7.23 -6.17 0.24
CA PHE A 52 -6.65 -7.42 -0.29
C PHE A 52 -6.09 -7.29 -1.72
N LEU A 53 -6.77 -6.52 -2.59
CA LEU A 53 -6.27 -6.31 -3.95
C LEU A 53 -5.02 -5.44 -3.93
N ASP A 54 -5.09 -4.29 -3.25
CA ASP A 54 -3.97 -3.36 -3.21
C ASP A 54 -2.72 -4.02 -2.61
N CYS A 55 -2.89 -4.80 -1.53
CA CYS A 55 -1.81 -5.59 -0.93
C CYS A 55 -1.23 -6.63 -1.90
N ALA A 56 -2.08 -7.36 -2.64
CA ALA A 56 -1.61 -8.32 -3.62
C ALA A 56 -0.82 -7.66 -4.77
N VAL A 57 -1.28 -6.52 -5.28
CA VAL A 57 -0.61 -5.76 -6.33
C VAL A 57 0.74 -5.22 -5.86
N ILE A 58 0.80 -4.64 -4.66
CA ILE A 58 2.06 -4.16 -4.07
C ILE A 58 3.06 -5.32 -3.90
N ASN A 59 2.62 -6.47 -3.39
CA ASN A 59 3.46 -7.64 -3.25
C ASN A 59 3.91 -8.21 -4.61
N HIS A 60 3.05 -8.17 -5.63
CA HIS A 60 3.40 -8.57 -7.00
C HIS A 60 4.48 -7.66 -7.60
N LEU A 61 4.32 -6.34 -7.49
CA LEU A 61 5.32 -5.36 -7.88
C LEU A 61 6.68 -5.65 -7.23
N HIS A 62 6.67 -5.84 -5.91
CA HIS A 62 7.89 -6.16 -5.18
C HIS A 62 8.52 -7.48 -5.65
N SER A 63 7.72 -8.51 -5.88
CA SER A 63 8.21 -9.79 -6.39
C SER A 63 8.85 -9.67 -7.78
N MET A 64 8.30 -8.81 -8.65
CA MET A 64 8.90 -8.55 -9.97
C MET A 64 10.25 -7.82 -9.85
N ILE A 65 10.32 -6.77 -9.03
CA ILE A 65 11.56 -6.03 -8.80
C ILE A 65 12.63 -6.93 -8.19
N ASP A 66 12.29 -7.66 -7.12
CA ASP A 66 13.21 -8.52 -6.41
C ASP A 66 13.79 -9.60 -7.35
N ARG A 67 12.99 -10.16 -8.27
CA ARG A 67 13.48 -11.10 -9.31
C ARG A 67 14.39 -10.45 -10.35
N SER A 68 14.09 -9.21 -10.75
CA SER A 68 14.92 -8.50 -11.73
C SER A 68 16.29 -8.07 -11.18
N CYS A 69 16.41 -7.87 -9.87
CA CYS A 69 17.69 -7.56 -9.22
C CYS A 69 18.72 -8.69 -9.40
N ASP A 70 18.24 -9.93 -9.46
CA ASP A 70 19.08 -11.12 -9.63
C ASP A 70 19.61 -11.27 -11.08
N GLU A 71 19.06 -10.53 -12.03
CA GLU A 71 19.38 -10.61 -13.47
C GLU A 71 20.23 -9.43 -13.98
N ASP A 72 21.10 -8.85 -13.14
CA ASP A 72 21.97 -7.70 -13.46
C ASP A 72 21.21 -6.43 -13.89
N SER A 73 19.97 -6.22 -13.41
CA SER A 73 19.24 -4.96 -13.62
C SER A 73 19.60 -3.91 -12.55
N ASP A 74 19.64 -2.63 -12.96
CA ASP A 74 19.84 -1.48 -12.06
C ASP A 74 18.62 -1.16 -11.18
N LEU A 75 17.65 -2.06 -11.05
CA LEU A 75 16.43 -1.84 -10.27
C LEU A 75 16.69 -2.10 -8.78
N GLU A 76 16.57 -1.07 -7.94
CA GLU A 76 16.72 -1.21 -6.48
C GLU A 76 15.39 -1.64 -5.82
N PRO A 77 15.38 -2.64 -4.91
CA PRO A 77 14.19 -2.98 -4.13
C PRO A 77 13.67 -1.80 -3.29
N TYR A 78 12.35 -1.70 -3.14
CA TYR A 78 11.77 -0.71 -2.23
C TYR A 78 11.98 -1.12 -0.76
N ASP A 79 12.41 -0.17 0.06
CA ASP A 79 12.56 -0.32 1.51
C ASP A 79 11.23 -0.15 2.26
N THR A 80 10.39 0.76 1.76
CA THR A 80 9.13 1.16 2.40
C THR A 80 8.05 1.41 1.36
N VAL A 81 6.80 1.25 1.78
CA VAL A 81 5.62 1.70 1.04
C VAL A 81 4.90 2.73 1.90
N ARG A 82 4.50 3.86 1.33
CA ARG A 82 3.75 4.91 2.01
C ARG A 82 2.46 5.19 1.23
N GLY A 83 1.33 5.26 1.92
CA GLY A 83 0.07 5.66 1.32
C GLY A 83 -0.77 6.54 2.24
N ILE A 84 -1.63 7.36 1.64
CA ILE A 84 -2.68 8.09 2.36
C ILE A 84 -3.95 7.26 2.32
N PHE A 85 -4.54 7.03 3.48
CA PHE A 85 -5.79 6.33 3.66
C PHE A 85 -6.82 7.30 4.19
N THR A 86 -7.94 7.38 3.50
CA THR A 86 -9.03 8.31 3.81
C THR A 86 -10.26 7.51 4.20
N GLU A 87 -10.74 7.69 5.42
CA GLU A 87 -11.72 6.87 6.10
C GLU A 87 -12.76 7.75 6.81
N ARG A 88 -13.87 7.13 7.25
CA ARG A 88 -14.95 7.75 8.02
C ARG A 88 -15.78 8.79 7.25
N GLY A 89 -15.91 8.63 5.93
CA GLY A 89 -16.79 9.50 5.13
C GLY A 89 -16.38 10.99 5.12
N GLU A 90 -17.25 11.85 4.60
CA GLU A 90 -16.98 13.30 4.47
C GLU A 90 -16.91 14.01 5.83
N LEU A 91 -16.02 15.00 5.95
CA LEU A 91 -15.84 15.80 7.16
C LEU A 91 -17.10 16.63 7.52
N TYR A 92 -17.80 17.11 6.50
CA TYR A 92 -19.08 17.82 6.56
C TYR A 92 -19.78 17.70 5.19
N PRO A 93 -21.09 17.95 5.08
CA PRO A 93 -21.83 17.73 3.84
C PRO A 93 -21.20 18.45 2.63
N GLY A 94 -20.84 17.68 1.59
CA GLY A 94 -20.23 18.19 0.36
C GLY A 94 -18.71 18.38 0.44
N SER A 95 -18.06 17.95 1.51
CA SER A 95 -16.62 18.10 1.69
C SER A 95 -15.82 17.10 0.86
N GLY A 96 -14.76 17.58 0.20
CA GLY A 96 -13.73 16.70 -0.36
C GLY A 96 -12.80 16.09 0.67
N PHE A 97 -12.79 16.60 1.91
CA PHE A 97 -11.99 16.05 3.01
C PHE A 97 -12.75 14.95 3.74
N LYS A 98 -12.02 13.92 4.19
CA LYS A 98 -12.58 12.84 5.00
C LYS A 98 -12.37 13.09 6.50
N GLN A 99 -13.26 12.55 7.33
CA GLN A 99 -13.17 12.70 8.79
C GLN A 99 -11.88 12.14 9.37
N MET A 100 -11.35 11.08 8.74
CA MET A 100 -10.07 10.51 9.10
C MET A 100 -9.23 10.38 7.84
N SER A 101 -8.07 11.02 7.82
CA SER A 101 -7.07 10.81 6.78
C SER A 101 -5.73 10.62 7.46
N HIS A 102 -5.11 9.47 7.25
CA HIS A 102 -3.83 9.15 7.87
C HIS A 102 -2.88 8.55 6.87
N THR A 103 -1.59 8.79 7.09
CA THR A 103 -0.54 8.10 6.34
C THR A 103 -0.28 6.76 7.01
N GLN A 104 -0.28 5.68 6.23
CA GLN A 104 0.28 4.39 6.67
C GLN A 104 1.61 4.16 5.97
N ILE A 105 2.52 3.51 6.68
CA ILE A 105 3.84 3.13 6.16
C ILE A 105 4.04 1.65 6.46
N ALA A 106 4.31 0.87 5.42
CA ALA A 106 4.79 -0.49 5.55
C ALA A 106 6.32 -0.49 5.37
N VAL A 107 7.05 -1.05 6.34
CA VAL A 107 8.51 -1.17 6.27
C VAL A 107 8.85 -2.59 5.79
N ARG A 108 9.42 -2.71 4.59
CA ARG A 108 9.89 -3.98 4.04
C ARG A 108 11.29 -4.32 4.51
N ASN A 109 12.18 -3.33 4.55
CA ASN A 109 13.56 -3.50 4.97
C ASN A 109 13.71 -3.15 6.46
N PRO A 110 13.93 -4.12 7.37
CA PRO A 110 14.08 -3.84 8.81
C PRO A 110 15.26 -2.92 9.13
N ARG A 111 16.26 -2.81 8.24
CA ARG A 111 17.37 -1.85 8.40
C ARG A 111 16.91 -0.39 8.35
N CYS A 112 15.69 -0.10 7.91
CA CYS A 112 15.09 1.23 7.99
C CYS A 112 14.56 1.56 9.40
N ILE A 113 14.37 0.56 10.27
CA ILE A 113 13.94 0.76 11.65
C ILE A 113 15.15 1.19 12.49
N ARG A 114 15.16 2.44 12.96
CA ARG A 114 16.27 2.99 13.76
C ARG A 114 16.15 2.74 15.25
N GLY A 115 14.93 2.52 15.73
CA GLY A 115 14.65 2.29 17.14
C GLY A 115 13.18 1.99 17.36
N LEU A 116 12.90 1.32 18.47
CA LEU A 116 11.56 1.11 18.99
C LEU A 116 11.43 1.92 20.28
N PHE A 117 10.43 2.79 20.33
CA PHE A 117 10.17 3.63 21.50
C PHE A 117 8.85 3.19 22.12
N ILE A 118 8.86 2.93 23.42
CA ILE A 118 7.65 2.68 24.20
C ILE A 118 7.12 4.05 24.63
N PRO A 119 5.87 4.42 24.26
CA PRO A 119 5.29 5.67 24.72
C PRO A 119 5.26 5.71 26.24
N VAL A 120 5.72 6.82 26.82
CA VAL A 120 5.47 7.09 28.24
C VAL A 120 3.97 7.37 28.37
N SER A 121 3.27 6.61 29.21
CA SER A 121 1.91 6.95 29.60
C SER A 121 1.96 8.26 30.37
N GLU A 122 1.24 9.29 29.93
CA GLU A 122 1.00 10.47 30.76
C GLU A 122 0.40 10.03 32.10
N PRO A 123 0.86 10.58 33.24
CA PRO A 123 0.09 10.47 34.47
C PRO A 123 -1.20 11.28 34.29
N ILE A 124 -2.34 10.60 34.48
CA ILE A 124 -3.69 11.18 34.53
C ILE A 124 -3.74 12.27 35.62
#